data_AF-A0A7S3JK39-F1
#
_entry.id   AF-A0A7S3JK39-F1
#
_cell.length_a   1.000
_cell.length_b   1.000
_cell.length_c   1.000
_cell.angle_alpha   90.00
_cell.angle_beta   90.00
_cell.angle_gamma   90.00
#
_symmetry.space_group_name_H-M   'P 1'
#
loop_
_entity.id
_entity.type
_entity.pdbx_description
1 polymer ?
#
loop_
_entity_poly.entity_id
_entity_poly.type
_entity_poly.pdbx_seq_one_letter_code
_entity_poly.pdbx_strand_id
1 'polypeptide(L)'
;MKKSHVISKSEMKEAQLNPKTVFTPEELMPENAFKYLKKMGMEQKKIKELRKILRILGKFSYSQELDPSKVEVVCREDSVYIGELDPITGLKQGIGILVTTEGRMYEGEWRRDQKHGYGREIVLNEFYFIGNWYDDRRSGTGKMTLSDGTTKEGCWSRYSRSKFLITYPDGRQVHSGS
;
A
#
# COMPACT_ATOMS: atom_id res chain seq x y z
N MET A 1 -4.60 -21.30 -17.37
CA MET A 1 -3.67 -20.63 -16.44
C MET A 1 -2.89 -19.61 -17.25
N LYS A 2 -3.21 -18.30 -17.12
CA LYS A 2 -2.53 -17.25 -17.88
C LYS A 2 -1.15 -17.05 -17.26
N LYS A 3 -0.10 -17.23 -18.08
CA LYS A 3 1.29 -17.01 -17.68
C LYS A 3 1.44 -15.54 -17.27
N SER A 4 1.78 -15.29 -16.01
CA SER A 4 2.22 -13.98 -15.53
C SER A 4 3.36 -13.50 -16.44
N HIS A 5 3.12 -12.46 -17.25
CA HIS A 5 4.18 -11.86 -18.04
C HIS A 5 5.02 -11.01 -17.09
N VAL A 6 6.08 -11.62 -16.55
CA VAL A 6 7.12 -10.89 -15.85
C VAL A 6 7.85 -10.09 -16.92
N ILE A 7 7.70 -8.76 -16.89
CA ILE A 7 8.46 -7.86 -17.76
C ILE A 7 9.93 -8.21 -17.57
N SER A 8 10.56 -8.66 -18.65
CA SER A 8 11.91 -9.20 -18.66
C SER A 8 12.93 -8.13 -18.25
N LYS A 9 14.07 -8.55 -17.68
CA LYS A 9 15.19 -7.65 -17.35
C LYS A 9 15.65 -6.80 -18.56
N SER A 10 15.40 -7.26 -19.80
CA SER A 10 15.63 -6.56 -21.05
C SER A 10 14.69 -5.37 -21.28
N GLU A 11 13.41 -5.52 -21.00
CA GLU A 11 12.41 -4.45 -21.17
C GLU A 11 12.59 -3.33 -20.12
N MET A 12 13.09 -3.68 -18.93
CA MET A 12 13.49 -2.67 -17.92
C MET A 12 14.72 -1.86 -18.36
N LYS A 13 15.64 -2.47 -19.13
CA LYS A 13 16.83 -1.81 -19.69
C LYS A 13 16.49 -0.80 -20.78
N GLU A 14 15.54 -1.10 -21.67
CA GLU A 14 15.03 -0.16 -22.69
C GLU A 14 14.36 1.07 -22.08
N ALA A 15 13.76 0.93 -20.89
CA ALA A 15 13.14 2.03 -20.17
C ALA A 15 14.14 2.96 -19.44
N GLN A 16 15.46 2.76 -19.61
CA GLN A 16 16.56 3.43 -18.89
C GLN A 16 16.44 3.34 -17.36
N LEU A 17 15.81 2.28 -16.85
CA LEU A 17 15.63 2.06 -15.42
C LEU A 17 16.68 1.06 -14.97
N ASN A 18 17.70 1.57 -14.30
CA ASN A 18 18.86 0.80 -13.90
C ASN A 18 18.42 -0.26 -12.85
N PRO A 19 18.60 -1.57 -13.10
CA PRO A 19 18.23 -2.63 -12.14
C PRO A 19 19.13 -2.66 -10.88
N LYS A 20 19.99 -1.65 -10.72
CA LYS A 20 20.87 -1.40 -9.57
C LYS A 20 20.54 -0.09 -8.85
N THR A 21 19.28 0.33 -8.86
CA THR A 21 18.87 1.39 -7.95
C THR A 21 18.78 0.75 -6.56
N VAL A 22 19.84 0.90 -5.77
CA VAL A 22 19.77 0.64 -4.32
C VAL A 22 18.71 1.58 -3.81
N PHE A 23 17.55 1.07 -3.43
CA PHE A 23 16.54 1.90 -2.77
C PHE A 23 16.98 2.08 -1.34
N THR A 24 17.50 3.26 -1.03
CA THR A 24 17.61 3.71 0.36
C THR A 24 16.21 3.75 0.99
N PRO A 25 16.08 3.62 2.32
CA PRO A 25 14.79 3.79 3.00
C PRO A 25 14.11 5.14 2.69
N GLU A 26 14.89 6.19 2.38
CA GLU A 26 14.37 7.47 1.90
C GLU A 26 13.78 7.42 0.48
N GLU A 27 14.18 6.44 -0.33
CA GLU A 27 13.69 6.25 -1.70
C GLU A 27 12.52 5.27 -1.80
N LEU A 28 12.16 4.57 -0.71
CA LEU A 28 10.93 3.77 -0.69
C LEU A 28 9.72 4.69 -0.52
N MET A 29 9.35 5.32 -1.63
CA MET A 29 8.30 6.30 -1.73
C MET A 29 7.26 5.86 -2.77
N PRO A 30 5.95 5.98 -2.50
CA PRO A 30 4.90 5.70 -3.49
C PRO A 30 5.10 6.46 -4.82
N GLU A 31 5.73 7.63 -4.75
CA GLU A 31 6.11 8.46 -5.89
C GLU A 31 6.99 7.73 -6.91
N ASN A 32 7.84 6.81 -6.46
CA ASN A 32 8.68 6.02 -7.36
C ASN A 32 7.84 5.02 -8.16
N ALA A 33 6.78 4.44 -7.58
CA ALA A 33 5.85 3.58 -8.30
C ALA A 33 5.04 4.36 -9.37
N PHE A 34 4.70 5.63 -9.12
CA PHE A 34 3.92 6.45 -10.07
C PHE A 34 4.63 6.68 -11.41
N LYS A 35 5.97 6.67 -11.44
CA LYS A 35 6.75 6.78 -12.69
C LYS A 35 6.46 5.59 -13.63
N TYR A 36 6.39 4.38 -13.07
CA TYR A 36 6.09 3.15 -13.81
C TYR A 36 4.61 3.10 -14.20
N LEU A 37 3.70 3.40 -13.26
CA LEU A 37 2.26 3.38 -13.52
C LEU A 37 1.84 4.36 -14.62
N LYS A 38 2.48 5.53 -14.71
CA LYS A 38 2.24 6.47 -15.81
C LYS A 38 2.60 5.86 -17.18
N LYS A 39 3.69 5.10 -17.27
CA LYS A 39 4.07 4.38 -18.50
C LYS A 39 3.10 3.24 -18.82
N MET A 40 2.48 2.65 -17.79
CA MET A 40 1.47 1.60 -17.92
C MET A 40 0.05 2.12 -18.21
N GLY A 41 -0.12 3.43 -18.46
CA GLY A 41 -1.42 4.01 -18.83
C GLY A 41 -2.30 4.41 -17.65
N MET A 42 -1.79 4.46 -16.42
CA MET A 42 -2.55 5.00 -15.29
C MET A 42 -2.94 6.47 -15.55
N GLU A 43 -4.23 6.78 -15.37
CA GLU A 43 -4.76 8.12 -15.59
C GLU A 43 -4.07 9.16 -14.69
N GLN A 44 -3.69 10.30 -15.29
CA GLN A 44 -3.02 11.40 -14.59
C GLN A 44 -3.86 11.97 -13.43
N LYS A 45 -5.21 11.89 -13.53
CA LYS A 45 -6.14 12.26 -12.46
C LYS A 45 -6.00 11.35 -11.23
N LYS A 46 -5.91 10.03 -11.42
CA LYS A 46 -5.71 9.05 -10.32
C LYS A 46 -4.39 9.33 -9.57
N ILE A 47 -3.31 9.60 -10.31
CA ILE A 47 -2.01 9.96 -9.72
C ILE A 47 -2.10 11.26 -8.89
N LYS A 48 -2.82 12.27 -9.40
CA LYS A 48 -3.02 13.54 -8.69
C LYS A 48 -3.80 13.37 -7.39
N GLU A 49 -4.84 12.54 -7.39
CA GLU A 49 -5.63 12.27 -6.18
C GLU A 49 -4.82 11.46 -5.15
N LEU A 50 -4.07 10.44 -5.55
CA LEU A 50 -3.19 9.69 -4.63
C LEU A 50 -2.19 10.61 -3.95
N ARG A 51 -1.56 11.54 -4.69
CA ARG A 51 -0.63 12.52 -4.12
C ARG A 51 -1.28 13.44 -3.08
N LYS A 52 -2.53 13.85 -3.29
CA LYS A 52 -3.25 14.66 -2.30
C LYS A 52 -3.46 13.88 -1.01
N ILE A 53 -3.89 12.62 -1.12
CA ILE A 53 -4.11 11.75 0.05
C ILE A 53 -2.78 11.51 0.78
N LEU A 54 -1.72 11.14 0.06
CA LEU A 54 -0.38 10.96 0.63
C LEU A 54 0.13 12.21 1.37
N ARG A 55 -0.12 13.40 0.82
CA ARG A 55 0.23 14.66 1.48
C ARG A 55 -0.54 14.89 2.79
N ILE A 56 -1.81 14.48 2.85
CA ILE A 56 -2.63 14.55 4.07
C ILE A 56 -2.11 13.53 5.11
N LEU A 57 -1.76 12.33 4.66
CA LEU A 57 -1.30 11.24 5.54
C LEU A 57 0.15 11.40 6.01
N GLY A 58 0.97 12.17 5.30
CA GLY A 58 2.37 12.38 5.61
C GLY A 58 3.24 11.13 5.42
N LYS A 59 4.45 11.18 5.99
CA LYS A 59 5.40 10.06 5.98
C LYS A 59 4.84 8.89 6.77
N PHE A 60 4.95 7.68 6.21
CA PHE A 60 4.56 6.48 6.92
C PHE A 60 5.70 6.01 7.84
N SER A 61 5.33 5.54 9.04
CA SER A 61 6.26 4.97 10.01
C SER A 61 6.07 3.46 10.04
N TYR A 62 7.08 2.73 9.59
CA TYR A 62 7.11 1.27 9.64
C TYR A 62 7.42 0.78 11.05
N SER A 63 6.93 -0.41 11.40
CA SER A 63 7.23 -1.03 12.71
C SER A 63 8.56 -1.80 12.73
N GLN A 64 9.16 -2.03 11.56
CA GLN A 64 10.44 -2.69 11.36
C GLN A 64 11.36 -1.85 10.47
N GLU A 65 12.63 -2.24 10.38
CA GLU A 65 13.61 -1.63 9.49
C GLU A 65 13.53 -2.26 8.09
N LEU A 66 13.79 -1.46 7.06
CA LEU A 66 13.89 -1.90 5.67
C LEU A 66 15.29 -2.50 5.45
N ASP A 67 15.36 -3.70 4.87
CA ASP A 67 16.62 -4.27 4.38
C ASP A 67 16.83 -3.91 2.89
N PRO A 68 17.69 -2.92 2.56
CA PRO A 68 17.86 -2.44 1.18
C PRO A 68 18.37 -3.53 0.24
N SER A 69 19.03 -4.58 0.75
CA SER A 69 19.57 -5.68 -0.06
C SER A 69 18.49 -6.60 -0.62
N LYS A 70 17.28 -6.56 -0.05
CA LYS A 70 16.13 -7.39 -0.45
C LYS A 70 15.09 -6.62 -1.26
N VAL A 71 15.27 -5.31 -1.44
CA VAL A 71 14.29 -4.47 -2.13
C VAL A 71 14.37 -4.69 -3.63
N GLU A 72 13.24 -5.07 -4.22
CA GLU A 72 13.09 -5.23 -5.66
C GLU A 72 11.89 -4.43 -6.18
N VAL A 73 11.92 -4.11 -7.48
CA VAL A 73 10.79 -3.53 -8.21
C VAL A 73 10.16 -4.62 -9.06
N VAL A 74 8.90 -4.94 -8.79
CA VAL A 74 8.11 -5.92 -9.54
C VAL A 74 6.97 -5.21 -10.25
N CYS A 75 7.04 -5.16 -11.57
CA CYS A 75 5.96 -4.67 -12.42
C CYS A 75 5.14 -5.85 -12.96
N ARG A 76 3.81 -5.77 -12.82
CA ARG A 76 2.83 -6.66 -13.44
C ARG A 76 1.97 -5.84 -14.42
N GLU A 77 1.03 -6.48 -15.12
CA GLU A 77 0.19 -5.82 -16.12
C GLU A 77 -0.55 -4.59 -15.58
N ASP A 78 -1.02 -4.65 -14.32
CA ASP A 78 -1.88 -3.65 -13.70
C ASP A 78 -1.31 -3.03 -12.42
N SER A 79 -0.10 -3.42 -12.01
CA SER A 79 0.42 -3.08 -10.69
C SER A 79 1.94 -3.01 -10.63
N VAL A 80 2.43 -2.19 -9.70
CA VAL A 80 3.85 -2.00 -9.41
C VAL A 80 4.04 -2.22 -7.92
N TYR A 81 4.94 -3.13 -7.58
CA TYR A 81 5.43 -3.35 -6.23
C TYR A 81 6.87 -2.88 -6.11
N ILE A 82 7.18 -2.18 -5.03
CA ILE A 82 8.53 -1.80 -4.64
C ILE A 82 8.67 -2.18 -3.19
N GLY A 83 9.58 -3.11 -2.87
CA GLY A 83 9.74 -3.57 -1.49
C GLY A 83 10.55 -4.84 -1.39
N GLU A 84 10.69 -5.33 -0.17
CA GLU A 84 11.45 -6.53 0.13
C GLU A 84 10.79 -7.79 -0.48
N LEU A 85 11.61 -8.67 -1.04
CA LEU A 85 11.23 -10.00 -1.49
C LEU A 85 12.04 -11.07 -0.75
N ASP A 86 11.41 -12.22 -0.52
CA ASP A 86 12.12 -13.41 -0.07
C ASP A 86 13.00 -13.94 -1.21
N PRO A 87 14.34 -14.08 -1.02
CA PRO A 87 15.27 -14.39 -2.12
C PRO A 87 15.15 -15.83 -2.63
N ILE A 88 14.45 -16.72 -1.91
CA ILE A 88 14.29 -18.13 -2.28
C ILE A 88 12.96 -18.32 -3.02
N THR A 89 11.89 -17.74 -2.49
CA THR A 89 10.52 -17.94 -2.97
C THR A 89 10.04 -16.86 -3.92
N GLY A 90 10.66 -15.67 -3.88
CA GLY A 90 10.24 -14.48 -4.63
C GLY A 90 8.94 -13.84 -4.12
N LEU A 91 8.43 -14.28 -2.96
CA LEU A 91 7.21 -13.73 -2.37
C LEU A 91 7.51 -12.39 -1.67
N LYS A 92 6.53 -11.48 -1.63
CA LYS A 92 6.62 -10.25 -0.85
C LYS A 92 6.78 -10.60 0.63
N GLN A 93 7.74 -9.93 1.26
CA GLN A 93 8.11 -10.13 2.64
C GLN A 93 8.57 -8.77 3.19
N GLY A 94 8.53 -8.53 4.50
CA GLY A 94 9.06 -7.31 5.09
C GLY A 94 8.33 -6.05 4.62
N ILE A 95 9.02 -4.95 4.41
CA ILE A 95 8.41 -3.68 4.02
C ILE A 95 8.21 -3.59 2.51
N GLY A 96 7.05 -3.09 2.08
CA GLY A 96 6.82 -2.81 0.67
C GLY A 96 5.60 -1.94 0.37
N ILE A 97 5.62 -1.39 -0.83
CA ILE A 97 4.60 -0.55 -1.43
C ILE A 97 4.06 -1.26 -2.67
N LEU A 98 2.74 -1.49 -2.72
CA LEU A 98 2.04 -1.97 -3.89
C LEU A 98 1.08 -0.89 -4.38
N VAL A 99 1.14 -0.55 -5.67
CA VAL A 99 0.19 0.38 -6.29
C VAL A 99 -0.38 -0.24 -7.55
N THR A 100 -1.69 -0.15 -7.73
CA THR A 100 -2.39 -0.60 -8.93
C THR A 100 -2.74 0.58 -9.84
N THR A 101 -2.86 0.33 -11.14
CA THR A 101 -3.36 1.28 -12.15
C THR A 101 -4.80 1.72 -11.88
N GLU A 102 -5.56 0.91 -11.13
CA GLU A 102 -6.89 1.24 -10.63
C GLU A 102 -6.89 2.25 -9.48
N GLY A 103 -5.73 2.59 -8.93
CA GLY A 103 -5.64 3.54 -7.82
C GLY A 103 -5.88 2.91 -6.45
N ARG A 104 -5.61 1.61 -6.30
CA ARG A 104 -5.41 0.99 -4.99
C ARG A 104 -3.94 1.08 -4.63
N MET A 105 -3.65 1.42 -3.38
CA MET A 105 -2.30 1.48 -2.84
C MET A 105 -2.28 0.75 -1.50
N TYR A 106 -1.22 -0.01 -1.25
CA TYR A 106 -0.87 -0.49 0.07
C TYR A 106 0.59 -0.15 0.35
N GLU A 107 0.87 0.32 1.55
CA GLU A 107 2.22 0.60 2.06
C GLU A 107 2.29 0.09 3.49
N GLY A 108 3.19 -0.85 3.75
CA GLY A 108 3.27 -1.51 5.04
C GLY A 108 4.08 -2.79 4.99
N GLU A 109 3.82 -3.65 5.97
CA GLU A 109 4.50 -4.93 6.10
C GLU A 109 3.82 -6.05 5.29
N TRP A 110 4.63 -7.01 4.87
CA TRP A 110 4.26 -8.14 4.04
C TRP A 110 4.82 -9.42 4.65
N ARG A 111 4.07 -10.50 4.52
CA ARG A 111 4.51 -11.84 4.89
C ARG A 111 3.95 -12.83 3.90
N ARG A 112 4.83 -13.50 3.15
CA ARG A 112 4.45 -14.52 2.16
C ARG A 112 3.34 -14.04 1.22
N ASP A 113 3.57 -12.92 0.54
CA ASP A 113 2.65 -12.27 -0.41
C ASP A 113 1.38 -11.64 0.18
N GLN A 114 1.20 -11.66 1.50
CA GLN A 114 0.02 -11.12 2.17
C GLN A 114 0.36 -9.87 2.99
N LYS A 115 -0.55 -8.90 3.04
CA LYS A 115 -0.46 -7.75 3.95
C LYS A 115 -0.43 -8.25 5.39
N HIS A 116 0.53 -7.78 6.16
CA HIS A 116 0.76 -8.20 7.53
C HIS A 116 1.21 -7.01 8.38
N GLY A 117 1.28 -7.17 9.70
CA GLY A 117 1.85 -6.17 10.60
C GLY A 117 1.13 -4.83 10.53
N TYR A 118 1.87 -3.72 10.57
CA TYR A 118 1.31 -2.38 10.46
C TYR A 118 1.36 -1.87 9.02
N GLY A 119 0.28 -1.24 8.55
CA GLY A 119 0.19 -0.78 7.17
C GLY A 119 -0.94 0.21 6.91
N ARG A 120 -0.80 0.98 5.83
CA ARG A 120 -1.86 1.82 5.29
C ARG A 120 -2.32 1.36 3.91
N GLU A 121 -3.63 1.37 3.70
CA GLU A 121 -4.28 1.12 2.42
C GLU A 121 -5.02 2.37 1.96
N ILE A 122 -4.94 2.67 0.67
CA ILE A 122 -5.74 3.71 0.01
C ILE A 122 -6.50 3.04 -1.12
N VAL A 123 -7.80 3.26 -1.16
CA VAL A 123 -8.67 2.93 -2.28
C VAL A 123 -9.28 4.24 -2.76
N LEU A 124 -8.80 4.74 -3.91
CA LEU A 124 -9.22 6.04 -4.43
C LEU A 124 -10.74 6.19 -4.45
N ASN A 125 -11.21 7.36 -4.01
CA ASN A 125 -12.64 7.73 -3.92
C ASN A 125 -13.50 6.88 -2.98
N GLU A 126 -12.95 5.84 -2.35
CA GLU A 126 -13.65 5.00 -1.38
C GLU A 126 -13.21 5.32 0.04
N PHE A 127 -11.96 4.99 0.40
CA PHE A 127 -11.45 5.15 1.75
C PHE A 127 -9.92 5.08 1.79
N TYR A 128 -9.34 5.48 2.93
CA TYR A 128 -8.04 5.01 3.37
C TYR A 128 -8.12 4.40 4.76
N PHE A 129 -7.25 3.43 5.03
CA PHE A 129 -7.16 2.72 6.30
C PHE A 129 -5.72 2.74 6.79
N ILE A 130 -5.53 2.94 8.10
CA ILE A 130 -4.23 2.85 8.77
C ILE A 130 -4.42 1.97 10.00
N GLY A 131 -3.68 0.88 10.12
CA GLY A 131 -3.82 -0.03 11.25
C GLY A 131 -3.08 -1.35 11.05
N ASN A 132 -3.45 -2.33 11.86
CA ASN A 132 -2.83 -3.64 11.80
C ASN A 132 -3.49 -4.53 10.74
N TRP A 133 -2.71 -5.48 10.24
CA TRP A 133 -3.03 -6.44 9.20
C TRP A 133 -2.59 -7.83 9.62
N TYR A 134 -3.39 -8.82 9.27
CA TYR A 134 -3.09 -10.23 9.46
C TYR A 134 -3.63 -11.00 8.26
N ASP A 135 -2.73 -11.51 7.43
CA ASP A 135 -3.01 -12.37 6.28
C ASP A 135 -4.08 -11.73 5.36
N ASP A 136 -3.77 -10.54 4.85
CA ASP A 136 -4.61 -9.67 3.99
C ASP A 136 -5.88 -9.09 4.64
N ARG A 137 -6.09 -9.33 5.93
CA ARG A 137 -7.26 -8.83 6.66
C ARG A 137 -6.86 -7.74 7.63
N ARG A 138 -7.63 -6.66 7.67
CA ARG A 138 -7.53 -5.65 8.73
C ARG A 138 -7.75 -6.33 10.08
N SER A 139 -6.83 -6.10 11.00
CA SER A 139 -6.78 -6.74 12.30
C SER A 139 -6.46 -5.69 13.38
N GLY A 140 -6.66 -6.03 14.65
CA GLY A 140 -6.26 -5.20 15.80
C GLY A 140 -6.77 -3.77 15.73
N THR A 141 -6.00 -2.82 16.26
CA THR A 141 -6.37 -1.40 16.21
C THR A 141 -6.19 -0.82 14.80
N GLY A 142 -7.11 0.05 14.40
CA GLY A 142 -6.99 0.77 13.14
C GLY A 142 -8.06 1.84 12.96
N LYS A 143 -7.77 2.77 12.04
CA LYS A 143 -8.63 3.89 11.67
C LYS A 143 -8.88 3.87 10.16
N MET A 144 -10.15 3.83 9.77
CA MET A 144 -10.59 4.01 8.40
C MET A 144 -11.17 5.41 8.24
N THR A 145 -10.85 6.10 7.16
CA THR A 145 -11.50 7.35 6.77
C THR A 145 -12.11 7.17 5.39
N LEU A 146 -13.41 7.43 5.29
CA LEU A 146 -14.18 7.37 4.07
C LEU A 146 -14.00 8.65 3.25
N SER A 147 -14.36 8.60 1.97
CA SER A 147 -14.23 9.75 1.06
C SER A 147 -15.10 10.95 1.42
N ASP A 148 -16.16 10.76 2.20
CA ASP A 148 -16.99 11.83 2.76
C ASP A 148 -16.35 12.52 3.99
N GLY A 149 -15.24 12.00 4.51
CA GLY A 149 -14.56 12.47 5.72
C GLY A 149 -14.99 11.75 7.00
N THR A 150 -15.97 10.84 6.92
CA THR A 150 -16.38 10.01 8.07
C THR A 150 -15.23 9.09 8.46
N THR A 151 -14.86 9.10 9.74
CA THR A 151 -13.83 8.22 10.29
C THR A 151 -14.45 7.12 11.14
N LYS A 152 -13.85 5.94 11.10
CA LYS A 152 -14.21 4.77 11.90
C LYS A 152 -12.96 4.20 12.53
N GLU A 153 -12.86 4.33 13.84
CA GLU A 153 -11.69 3.92 14.63
C GLU A 153 -12.08 2.85 15.64
N GLY A 154 -11.27 1.80 15.78
CA GLY A 154 -11.53 0.75 16.75
C GLY A 154 -10.74 -0.53 16.48
N CYS A 155 -11.19 -1.62 17.10
CA CYS A 155 -10.59 -2.95 16.93
C CYS A 155 -11.23 -3.69 15.74
N TRP A 156 -10.46 -3.94 14.70
CA TRP A 156 -10.80 -4.72 13.53
C TRP A 156 -10.51 -6.19 13.85
N SER A 157 -11.54 -7.00 14.06
CA SER A 157 -11.36 -8.44 14.21
C SER A 157 -12.63 -9.15 13.78
N ARG A 158 -12.47 -10.31 13.14
CA ARG A 158 -13.57 -11.22 12.85
C ARG A 158 -14.29 -11.70 14.12
N TYR A 159 -13.57 -11.76 15.24
CA TYR A 159 -14.00 -12.47 16.45
C TYR A 159 -14.42 -11.55 17.61
N SER A 160 -14.26 -10.22 17.48
CA SER A 160 -14.71 -9.30 18.52
C SER A 160 -16.02 -8.63 18.13
N ARG A 161 -16.87 -8.33 19.12
CA ARG A 161 -17.94 -7.33 18.97
C ARG A 161 -17.26 -5.97 18.89
N SER A 162 -16.70 -5.66 17.72
CA SER A 162 -15.94 -4.44 17.49
C SER A 162 -16.79 -3.22 17.82
N LYS A 163 -16.46 -2.56 18.93
CA LYS A 163 -16.95 -1.22 19.24
C LYS A 163 -16.07 -0.23 18.49
N PHE A 164 -16.68 0.55 17.62
CA PHE A 164 -16.02 1.59 16.85
C PHE A 164 -16.47 2.96 17.33
N LEU A 165 -15.55 3.90 17.35
CA LEU A 165 -15.85 5.32 17.37
C LEU A 165 -16.03 5.78 15.92
N ILE A 166 -17.23 6.24 15.59
CA ILE A 166 -17.55 6.85 14.29
C ILE A 166 -17.55 8.36 14.49
N THR A 167 -16.71 9.09 13.77
CA THR A 167 -16.71 10.55 13.75
C THR A 167 -17.13 11.03 12.37
N TYR A 168 -18.22 11.79 12.30
CA TYR A 168 -18.72 12.39 11.06
C TYR A 168 -17.96 13.68 10.72
N PRO A 169 -18.06 14.17 9.47
CA PRO A 169 -17.36 15.39 9.05
C PRO A 169 -17.73 16.66 9.84
N ASP A 170 -18.95 16.68 10.41
CA ASP A 170 -19.44 17.76 11.28
C ASP A 170 -18.86 17.69 12.71
N GLY A 171 -18.03 16.69 13.01
CA GLY A 171 -17.44 16.45 14.33
C GLY A 171 -18.29 15.59 15.27
N ARG A 172 -19.51 15.22 14.89
CA ARG A 172 -20.39 14.36 15.69
C ARG A 172 -19.77 12.98 15.86
N GLN A 173 -19.84 12.45 17.08
CA GLN A 173 -19.30 11.13 17.43
C GLN A 173 -20.38 10.15 17.86
N VAL A 174 -20.27 8.90 17.41
CA VAL A 174 -21.16 7.80 17.75
C VAL A 174 -20.35 6.55 18.07
N HIS A 175 -20.72 5.84 19.14
CA HIS A 175 -20.13 4.54 19.47
C HIS A 175 -20.97 3.43 18.84
N SER A 176 -20.37 2.59 17.99
CA SER A 176 -21.10 1.45 17.43
C SER A 176 -21.32 0.39 18.50
N GLY A 177 -22.57 0.06 18.81
CA GLY A 177 -22.95 -0.94 19.81
C GLY A 177 -23.52 -0.38 21.11
N SER A 178 -24.01 0.86 21.11
CA SER A 178 -24.95 1.41 22.09
C SER A 178 -26.40 1.10 21.72
#